data_AF-A0A943ZYB4-F1
#
_entry.id   AF-A0A943ZYB4-F1
#
_cell.length_a   1.000
_cell.length_b   1.000
_cell.length_c   1.000
_cell.angle_alpha   90.00
_cell.angle_beta   90.00
_cell.angle_gamma   90.00
#
_symmetry.space_group_name_H-M   'P 1'
#
loop_
_entity.id
_entity.type
_entity.pdbx_description
1 polymer ?
#
loop_
_entity_poly.entity_id
_entity_poly.type
_entity_poly.pdbx_seq_one_letter_code
_entity_poly.pdbx_strand_id
1 'polypeptide(L)'
;MRIGAAYLEFDMDRQDIETRRADNQVWNGAENYGVRSDFHAFDLEGGADLYFNTVIGLVHHYYDFRRFKPLFNTFQNQFSGELYTDLFWLGLEGAVYHRAREDRPVVDELRREYAARTVSQGRNQAVRESLDNLRCAWFQRALGQPGPEDDWERGVLDALTFPPGLNEEQLKDRMEALLHRYFRRSRRSVTDRQWAAWAGRDMLYGDQKRGGLVRGNALRRLGQSGGGPEEACGRKFFWQKKYLFHLGQGRTKEQVLRDYVENCFGVSMLPPGELAAAEQALCTGSHKNCRLHFTRGVLPQGEIDGETAWERSTFQAQREKNRAYFQENLVRNRLIIAQLSQRLQNTILLQSDVTDSRTRAGLLQPRLAWRAPALRDQRIFLQRQQSELGELSVDILLDASASQNQQQEKLSTQAYLIAESLTRCQIPVRVTSF
;
A
#
# COMPACT_ATOMS: atom_id res chain seq x y z
N MET A 1 -56.99 -2.11 -8.86
CA MET A 1 -56.32 -2.09 -7.55
C MET A 1 -54.83 -1.93 -7.82
N ARG A 2 -54.32 -0.69 -7.74
CA ARG A 2 -52.90 -0.36 -7.94
C ARG A 2 -52.20 -0.55 -6.60
N ILE A 3 -51.27 -1.49 -6.54
CA ILE A 3 -50.29 -1.70 -5.47
C ILE A 3 -49.05 -2.15 -6.27
N GLY A 4 -47.92 -1.47 -6.32
CA GLY A 4 -47.28 -0.51 -5.43
C GLY A 4 -45.80 -0.78 -5.71
N ALA A 5 -45.20 0.01 -6.61
CA ALA A 5 -43.80 -0.13 -6.95
C ALA A 5 -42.98 0.23 -5.71
N ALA A 6 -42.45 -0.79 -5.03
CA ALA A 6 -41.56 -0.60 -3.89
C ALA A 6 -40.22 -0.08 -4.42
N TYR A 7 -39.91 1.15 -4.00
CA TYR A 7 -38.65 1.84 -4.15
C TYR A 7 -37.48 0.95 -3.69
N LEU A 8 -36.64 0.53 -4.64
CA LEU A 8 -35.26 0.09 -4.38
C LEU A 8 -34.37 1.30 -4.69
N GLU A 9 -34.29 2.25 -3.75
CA GLU A 9 -33.41 3.42 -3.83
C GLU A 9 -32.26 3.24 -2.82
N PHE A 10 -31.09 2.92 -3.35
CA PHE A 10 -29.74 3.27 -2.87
C PHE A 10 -29.52 3.47 -1.35
N ASP A 11 -29.13 2.41 -0.64
CA ASP A 11 -28.30 2.56 0.56
C ASP A 11 -26.86 2.90 0.09
N MET A 12 -26.55 4.20 -0.02
CA MET A 12 -25.15 4.64 -0.09
C MET A 12 -24.54 4.54 1.31
N ASP A 13 -23.38 3.89 1.42
CA ASP A 13 -22.62 3.79 2.67
C ASP A 13 -22.40 5.18 3.28
N ARG A 14 -22.71 5.35 4.57
CA ARG A 14 -22.55 6.62 5.32
C ARG A 14 -21.17 7.26 5.13
N GLN A 15 -20.13 6.44 4.94
CA GLN A 15 -18.76 6.88 4.66
C GLN A 15 -18.60 7.55 3.28
N ASP A 16 -19.32 7.08 2.26
CA ASP A 16 -19.29 7.69 0.93
C ASP A 16 -19.97 9.06 0.92
N ILE A 17 -21.04 9.21 1.70
CA ILE A 17 -21.74 10.50 1.87
C ILE A 17 -20.80 11.52 2.53
N GLU A 18 -20.14 11.13 3.62
CA GLU A 18 -19.23 12.03 4.35
C GLU A 18 -17.95 12.32 3.55
N THR A 19 -17.46 11.38 2.74
CA THR A 19 -16.32 11.64 1.84
C THR A 19 -16.68 12.67 0.77
N ARG A 20 -17.86 12.54 0.13
CA ARG A 20 -18.36 13.55 -0.82
C ARG A 20 -18.61 14.90 -0.15
N ARG A 21 -19.05 14.88 1.11
CA ARG A 21 -19.21 16.10 1.91
C ARG A 21 -17.88 16.78 2.17
N ALA A 22 -16.85 16.02 2.52
CA ALA A 22 -15.49 16.53 2.70
C ALA A 22 -14.94 17.13 1.39
N ASP A 23 -15.14 16.46 0.24
CA ASP A 23 -14.79 17.00 -1.08
C ASP A 23 -15.49 18.35 -1.34
N ASN A 24 -16.80 18.42 -1.10
CA ASN A 24 -17.56 19.66 -1.26
C ASN A 24 -17.04 20.79 -0.36
N GLN A 25 -16.67 20.49 0.89
CA GLN A 25 -16.10 21.47 1.82
C GLN A 25 -14.73 21.98 1.33
N VAL A 26 -13.88 21.07 0.83
CA VAL A 26 -12.58 21.45 0.24
C VAL A 26 -12.78 22.30 -1.02
N TRP A 27 -13.72 21.95 -1.91
CA TRP A 27 -14.04 22.73 -3.10
C TRP A 27 -14.53 24.13 -2.77
N ASN A 28 -15.38 24.26 -1.75
CA ASN A 28 -15.84 25.56 -1.26
C ASN A 28 -14.67 26.39 -0.71
N GLY A 29 -13.75 25.77 0.04
CA GLY A 29 -12.54 26.44 0.53
C GLY A 29 -11.64 26.92 -0.62
N ALA A 30 -11.46 26.08 -1.64
CA ALA A 30 -10.58 26.30 -2.79
C ALA A 30 -11.16 27.21 -3.89
N GLU A 31 -12.49 27.43 -3.88
CA GLU A 31 -13.26 28.06 -4.97
C GLU A 31 -13.09 27.37 -6.33
N ASN A 32 -12.78 26.07 -6.31
CA ASN A 32 -12.48 25.32 -7.53
C ASN A 32 -12.89 23.84 -7.38
N TYR A 33 -13.98 23.47 -8.07
CA TYR A 33 -14.51 22.10 -8.14
C TYR A 33 -13.60 21.11 -8.88
N GLY A 34 -12.59 21.59 -9.60
CA GLY A 34 -11.59 20.76 -10.26
C GLY A 34 -10.47 20.29 -9.32
N VAL A 35 -10.38 20.83 -8.09
CA VAL A 35 -9.36 20.45 -7.11
C VAL A 35 -9.65 19.04 -6.60
N ARG A 36 -8.67 18.15 -6.72
CA ARG A 36 -8.70 16.85 -6.03
C ARG A 36 -7.68 16.91 -4.92
N SER A 37 -8.19 16.98 -3.70
CA SER A 37 -7.34 16.94 -2.51
C SER A 37 -6.98 15.50 -2.20
N ASP A 38 -5.69 15.27 -1.93
CA ASP A 38 -5.21 14.02 -1.34
C ASP A 38 -5.52 13.99 0.18
N PHE A 39 -6.02 15.11 0.73
CA PHE A 39 -6.26 15.33 2.15
C PHE A 39 -7.74 15.60 2.51
N HIS A 40 -8.26 14.91 3.54
CA HIS A 40 -9.60 15.13 4.10
C HIS A 40 -9.58 14.99 5.61
N ALA A 41 -10.38 15.81 6.28
CA ALA A 41 -10.59 15.79 7.71
C ALA A 41 -11.99 15.27 8.07
N PHE A 42 -12.03 14.34 9.01
CA PHE A 42 -13.22 13.81 9.65
C PHE A 42 -13.17 14.01 11.18
N ASP A 43 -14.32 14.06 11.82
CA ASP A 43 -14.46 14.11 13.27
C ASP A 43 -14.44 12.72 13.92
N LEU A 44 -14.58 12.67 15.25
CA LEU A 44 -14.60 11.42 16.03
C LEU A 44 -15.80 10.52 15.71
N GLU A 45 -16.87 11.07 15.12
CA GLU A 45 -18.09 10.38 14.73
C GLU A 45 -18.06 9.94 13.25
N GLY A 46 -16.97 10.24 12.55
CA GLY A 46 -16.76 9.93 11.13
C GLY A 46 -17.43 10.91 10.16
N GLY A 47 -17.94 12.04 10.64
CA GLY A 47 -18.47 13.14 9.83
C GLY A 47 -17.35 14.04 9.28
N ALA A 48 -17.57 14.69 8.15
CA ALA A 48 -16.58 15.59 7.54
C ALA A 48 -16.36 16.86 8.40
N ASP A 49 -15.13 17.07 8.87
CA ASP A 49 -14.79 18.25 9.69
C ASP A 49 -14.77 19.52 8.83
N LEU A 50 -15.78 20.35 9.04
CA LEU A 50 -15.99 21.56 8.26
C LEU A 50 -14.82 22.54 8.32
N TYR A 51 -14.23 22.77 9.50
CA TYR A 51 -13.19 23.77 9.65
C TYR A 51 -11.92 23.33 8.92
N PHE A 52 -11.44 22.12 9.22
CA PHE A 52 -10.15 21.69 8.70
C PHE A 52 -10.22 21.35 7.20
N ASN A 53 -11.37 20.85 6.69
CA ASN A 53 -11.58 20.73 5.24
C ASN A 53 -11.61 22.09 4.54
N THR A 54 -12.16 23.11 5.19
CA THR A 54 -12.11 24.49 4.67
C THR A 54 -10.66 24.99 4.64
N VAL A 55 -9.85 24.72 5.68
CA VAL A 55 -8.42 25.05 5.70
C VAL A 55 -7.66 24.37 4.57
N ILE A 56 -7.90 23.08 4.32
CA ILE A 56 -7.31 22.33 3.20
C ILE A 56 -7.66 23.03 1.87
N GLY A 57 -8.94 23.37 1.67
CA GLY A 57 -9.36 24.12 0.49
C GLY A 57 -8.70 25.49 0.35
N LEU A 58 -8.60 26.24 1.45
CA LEU A 58 -7.95 27.55 1.47
C LEU A 58 -6.45 27.47 1.18
N VAL A 59 -5.76 26.40 1.60
CA VAL A 59 -4.36 26.16 1.21
C VAL A 59 -4.26 25.99 -0.32
N HIS A 60 -5.20 25.26 -0.93
CA HIS A 60 -5.27 25.14 -2.40
C HIS A 60 -5.62 26.47 -3.10
N HIS A 61 -6.32 27.38 -2.42
CA HIS A 61 -6.67 28.70 -2.94
C HIS A 61 -5.47 29.67 -2.91
N TYR A 62 -4.80 29.80 -1.76
CA TYR A 62 -3.74 30.79 -1.56
C TYR A 62 -2.34 30.34 -1.99
N TYR A 63 -2.11 29.03 -2.14
CA TYR A 63 -0.80 28.48 -2.44
C TYR A 63 -0.87 27.43 -3.55
N ASP A 64 0.20 27.35 -4.34
CA ASP A 64 0.35 26.23 -5.29
C ASP A 64 0.69 24.94 -4.53
N PHE A 65 -0.34 24.13 -4.25
CA PHE A 65 -0.20 22.87 -3.55
C PHE A 65 0.82 21.92 -4.19
N ARG A 66 1.06 22.03 -5.51
CA ARG A 66 2.07 21.23 -6.22
C ARG A 66 3.48 21.44 -5.66
N ARG A 67 3.76 22.63 -5.10
CA ARG A 67 5.06 22.96 -4.47
C ARG A 67 5.24 22.32 -3.11
N PHE A 68 4.15 21.99 -2.42
CA PHE A 68 4.15 21.30 -1.12
C PHE A 68 4.19 19.78 -1.25
N LYS A 69 3.67 19.20 -2.34
CA LYS A 69 3.70 17.74 -2.59
C LYS A 69 5.06 17.08 -2.34
N PRO A 70 6.21 17.65 -2.77
CA PRO A 70 7.52 17.06 -2.48
C PRO A 70 7.79 16.97 -0.98
N LEU A 71 7.44 18.01 -0.21
CA LEU A 71 7.68 18.03 1.23
C LEU A 71 6.80 17.00 1.95
N PHE A 72 5.50 16.93 1.63
CA PHE A 72 4.61 15.90 2.17
C PHE A 72 5.09 14.49 1.81
N ASN A 73 5.54 14.26 0.57
CA ASN A 73 6.14 13.00 0.19
C ASN A 73 7.34 12.69 1.09
N THR A 74 8.25 13.64 1.34
CA THR A 74 9.40 13.39 2.24
C THR A 74 8.97 13.01 3.67
N PHE A 75 7.90 13.61 4.19
CA PHE A 75 7.40 13.31 5.52
C PHE A 75 6.90 11.88 5.63
N GLN A 76 6.12 11.42 4.66
CA GLN A 76 5.42 10.12 4.66
C GLN A 76 6.32 8.87 4.77
N ASN A 77 7.60 9.03 5.04
CA ASN A 77 8.62 7.98 5.05
C ASN A 77 9.47 7.88 6.24
N GLN A 78 9.52 9.00 6.92
CA GLN A 78 10.24 9.07 8.14
C GLN A 78 9.38 8.31 9.14
N PHE A 79 10.03 7.68 10.11
CA PHE A 79 9.35 6.89 11.13
C PHE A 79 8.29 7.73 11.87
N SER A 80 8.54 9.04 11.99
CA SER A 80 7.67 10.09 12.55
C SER A 80 6.90 10.90 11.47
N GLY A 81 6.65 10.30 10.30
CA GLY A 81 6.10 11.00 9.14
C GLY A 81 4.68 11.55 9.31
N GLU A 82 3.85 10.85 10.08
CA GLU A 82 2.50 11.29 10.43
C GLU A 82 2.57 12.56 11.29
N LEU A 83 3.46 12.58 12.29
CA LEU A 83 3.71 13.75 13.14
C LEU A 83 4.15 14.98 12.34
N TYR A 84 5.06 14.82 11.37
CA TYR A 84 5.54 15.94 10.56
C TYR A 84 4.49 16.47 9.59
N THR A 85 3.64 15.58 9.07
CA THR A 85 2.52 15.95 8.21
C THR A 85 1.53 16.80 8.99
N ASP A 86 1.18 16.36 10.20
CA ASP A 86 0.25 17.08 11.07
C ASP A 86 0.82 18.41 11.56
N LEU A 87 2.10 18.45 11.96
CA LEU A 87 2.78 19.70 12.34
C LEU A 87 2.81 20.71 11.19
N PHE A 88 3.04 20.24 9.96
CA PHE A 88 3.04 21.15 8.81
C PHE A 88 1.63 21.67 8.52
N TRP A 89 0.60 20.83 8.63
CA TRP A 89 -0.79 21.27 8.51
C TRP A 89 -1.20 22.27 9.59
N LEU A 90 -0.71 22.14 10.83
CA LEU A 90 -0.91 23.17 11.88
C LEU A 90 -0.26 24.51 11.49
N GLY A 91 0.97 24.48 10.98
CA GLY A 91 1.63 25.69 10.49
C GLY A 91 0.90 26.33 9.30
N LEU A 92 0.43 25.51 8.36
CA LEU A 92 -0.37 25.96 7.22
C LEU A 92 -1.72 26.53 7.64
N GLU A 93 -2.38 25.94 8.63
CA GLU A 93 -3.61 26.46 9.24
C GLU A 93 -3.41 27.88 9.74
N GLY A 94 -2.34 28.13 10.51
CA GLY A 94 -2.02 29.47 10.99
C GLY A 94 -1.75 30.47 9.86
N ALA A 95 -0.94 30.07 8.88
CA ALA A 95 -0.57 30.93 7.75
C ALA A 95 -1.78 31.34 6.91
N VAL A 96 -2.67 30.38 6.64
CA VAL A 96 -3.88 30.60 5.85
C VAL A 96 -4.95 31.33 6.63
N TYR A 97 -5.12 31.04 7.93
CA TYR A 97 -6.09 31.71 8.78
C TYR A 97 -5.92 33.23 8.76
N HIS A 98 -4.68 33.71 8.92
CA HIS A 98 -4.41 35.15 8.94
C HIS A 98 -4.74 35.84 7.61
N ARG A 99 -4.62 35.14 6.48
CA ARG A 99 -5.03 35.66 5.15
C ARG A 99 -6.54 35.58 4.97
N ALA A 100 -7.13 34.42 5.30
CA ALA A 100 -8.54 34.14 5.09
C ALA A 100 -9.47 34.95 5.99
N ARG A 101 -9.02 35.41 7.16
CA ARG A 101 -9.85 36.17 8.10
C ARG A 101 -10.35 37.50 7.51
N GLU A 102 -9.58 38.13 6.64
CA GLU A 102 -9.96 39.41 6.02
C GLU A 102 -11.05 39.20 4.96
N ASP A 103 -10.93 38.14 4.14
CA ASP A 103 -11.86 37.84 3.05
C ASP A 103 -13.10 37.06 3.51
N ARG A 104 -12.97 36.23 4.55
CA ARG A 104 -14.01 35.29 5.03
C ARG A 104 -14.13 35.34 6.55
N PRO A 105 -14.97 36.22 7.12
CA PRO A 105 -15.09 36.38 8.57
C PRO A 105 -15.60 35.12 9.29
N VAL A 106 -16.35 34.26 8.58
CA VAL A 106 -16.87 32.98 9.11
C VAL A 106 -15.75 32.04 9.57
N VAL A 107 -14.54 32.17 9.01
CA VAL A 107 -13.39 31.32 9.39
C VAL A 107 -12.98 31.55 10.85
N ASP A 108 -13.16 32.76 11.40
CA ASP A 108 -12.86 33.05 12.82
C ASP A 108 -13.82 32.29 13.76
N GLU A 109 -15.11 32.26 13.43
CA GLU A 109 -16.10 31.50 14.20
C GLU A 109 -15.82 30.00 14.14
N LEU A 110 -15.62 29.44 12.93
CA LEU A 110 -15.29 28.03 12.75
C LEU A 110 -13.98 27.63 13.45
N ARG A 111 -12.97 28.52 13.45
CA ARG A 111 -11.72 28.29 14.17
C ARG A 111 -11.92 28.21 15.67
N ARG A 112 -12.74 29.11 16.24
CA ARG A 112 -13.04 29.10 17.68
C ARG A 112 -13.81 27.85 18.07
N GLU A 113 -14.79 27.42 17.27
CA GLU A 113 -15.52 26.17 17.51
C GLU A 113 -14.61 24.94 17.43
N TYR A 114 -13.76 24.84 16.40
CA TYR A 114 -12.79 23.76 16.27
C TYR A 114 -11.79 23.75 17.44
N ALA A 115 -11.30 24.93 17.82
CA ALA A 115 -10.38 25.10 18.93
C ALA A 115 -11.02 24.68 20.26
N ALA A 116 -12.25 25.11 20.54
CA ALA A 116 -12.98 24.73 21.75
C ALA A 116 -13.21 23.22 21.83
N ARG A 117 -13.61 22.58 20.71
CA ARG A 117 -13.74 21.12 20.62
C ARG A 117 -12.41 20.42 20.89
N THR A 118 -11.31 20.87 20.29
CA THR A 118 -9.98 20.27 20.47
C THR A 118 -9.49 20.41 21.92
N VAL A 119 -9.63 21.59 22.53
CA VAL A 119 -9.22 21.84 23.92
C VAL A 119 -10.07 21.05 24.92
N SER A 120 -11.36 20.85 24.65
CA SER A 120 -12.26 20.05 25.49
C SER A 120 -11.85 18.58 25.60
N GLN A 121 -11.10 18.06 24.63
CA GLN A 121 -10.59 16.68 24.64
C GLN A 121 -9.47 16.47 25.68
N GLY A 122 -8.87 17.56 26.19
CA GLY A 122 -7.86 17.54 27.24
C GLY A 122 -6.47 17.16 26.74
N ARG A 123 -5.44 17.50 27.54
CA ARG A 123 -4.06 17.03 27.32
C ARG A 123 -3.87 15.66 27.93
N ASN A 124 -3.14 14.78 27.25
CA ASN A 124 -2.73 13.50 27.82
C ASN A 124 -1.48 13.73 28.69
N GLN A 125 -1.65 13.70 30.02
CA GLN A 125 -0.58 13.95 30.98
C GLN A 125 0.48 12.83 31.03
N ALA A 126 0.16 11.64 30.51
CA ALA A 126 1.07 10.49 30.52
C ALA A 126 2.16 10.56 29.45
N VAL A 127 1.95 11.32 28.36
CA VAL A 127 2.89 11.42 27.23
C VAL A 127 3.27 12.87 27.01
N ARG A 128 4.48 13.24 27.45
CA ARG A 128 4.95 14.64 27.44
C ARG A 128 5.16 15.21 26.03
N GLU A 129 5.67 14.40 25.09
CA GLU A 129 5.95 14.80 23.70
C GLU A 129 4.90 14.23 22.73
N SER A 130 3.61 14.51 22.98
CA SER A 130 2.52 14.07 22.11
C SER A 130 2.07 15.18 21.15
N LEU A 131 1.80 14.82 19.89
CA LEU A 131 1.16 15.70 18.91
C LEU A 131 -0.16 16.27 19.43
N ASP A 132 -0.95 15.46 20.15
CA ASP A 132 -2.23 15.89 20.68
C ASP A 132 -2.06 17.02 21.70
N ASN A 133 -0.98 16.97 22.50
CA ASN A 133 -0.66 18.04 23.44
C ASN A 133 -0.23 19.31 22.71
N LEU A 134 0.56 19.20 21.63
CA LEU A 134 0.92 20.33 20.77
C LEU A 134 -0.29 20.93 20.05
N ARG A 135 -1.22 20.10 19.54
CA ARG A 135 -2.49 20.55 18.93
C ARG A 135 -3.36 21.28 19.96
N CYS A 136 -3.53 20.70 21.15
CA CYS A 136 -4.26 21.35 22.24
C CYS A 136 -3.62 22.69 22.62
N ALA A 137 -2.29 22.76 22.75
CA ALA A 137 -1.58 24.00 23.06
C ALA A 137 -1.70 25.05 21.93
N TRP A 138 -1.61 24.63 20.67
CA TRP A 138 -1.82 25.50 19.50
C TRP A 138 -3.20 26.17 19.52
N PHE A 139 -4.25 25.39 19.75
CA PHE A 139 -5.62 25.91 19.78
C PHE A 139 -5.97 26.67 21.08
N GLN A 140 -5.29 26.38 22.20
CA GLN A 140 -5.34 27.22 23.40
C GLN A 140 -4.81 28.63 23.13
N ARG A 141 -3.68 28.75 22.41
CA ARG A 141 -3.16 30.05 21.96
C ARG A 141 -4.13 30.74 21.00
N ALA A 142 -4.75 30.00 20.08
CA ALA A 142 -5.74 30.54 19.15
C ALA A 142 -6.98 31.12 19.85
N LEU A 143 -7.39 30.56 21.00
CA LEU A 143 -8.49 31.06 21.84
C LEU A 143 -8.08 32.21 22.77
N GLY A 144 -6.81 32.62 22.79
CA GLY A 144 -6.31 33.64 23.71
C GLY A 144 -6.19 33.16 25.17
N GLN A 145 -6.17 31.85 25.40
CA GLN A 145 -6.06 31.23 26.73
C GLN A 145 -4.81 30.32 26.78
N PRO A 146 -3.59 30.89 26.79
CA PRO A 146 -2.38 30.07 26.85
C PRO A 146 -2.33 29.28 28.16
N GLY A 147 -2.31 27.95 28.04
CA GLY A 147 -2.13 27.05 29.18
C GLY A 147 -0.67 27.01 29.68
N PRO A 148 -0.35 26.19 30.69
CA PRO A 148 1.04 25.93 31.04
C PRO A 148 1.74 25.26 29.85
N GLU A 149 2.78 25.91 29.33
CA GLU A 149 3.60 25.41 28.22
C GLU A 149 5.02 25.16 28.75
N ASP A 150 5.57 24.00 28.42
CA ASP A 150 7.00 23.74 28.64
C ASP A 150 7.84 24.64 27.69
N ASP A 151 9.08 24.96 28.09
CA ASP A 151 9.98 25.80 27.27
C ASP A 151 10.23 25.21 25.86
N TRP A 152 10.19 23.87 25.75
CA TRP A 152 10.26 23.17 24.46
C TRP A 152 8.99 23.35 23.63
N GLU A 153 7.80 23.14 24.22
CA GLU A 153 6.51 23.31 23.54
C GLU A 153 6.34 24.74 23.04
N ARG A 154 6.67 25.72 23.89
CA ARG A 154 6.66 27.14 23.54
C ARG A 154 7.55 27.40 22.33
N GLY A 155 8.76 26.87 22.33
CA GLY A 155 9.70 27.00 21.22
C GLY A 155 9.18 26.39 19.91
N VAL A 156 8.55 25.22 19.96
CA VAL A 156 7.97 24.57 18.77
C VAL A 156 6.79 25.38 18.24
N LEU A 157 5.88 25.82 19.12
CA LEU A 157 4.69 26.59 18.74
C LEU A 157 5.06 27.97 18.18
N ASP A 158 6.07 28.64 18.75
CA ASP A 158 6.62 29.91 18.23
C ASP A 158 7.31 29.74 16.89
N ALA A 159 7.87 28.57 16.61
CA ALA A 159 8.44 28.26 15.30
C ALA A 159 7.37 27.90 14.25
N LEU A 160 6.23 27.34 14.69
CA LEU A 160 5.07 27.00 13.84
C LEU A 160 4.25 28.23 13.42
N THR A 161 4.32 29.34 14.16
CA THR A 161 3.65 30.59 13.80
C THR A 161 4.35 31.26 12.62
N PHE A 162 3.91 30.92 11.41
CA PHE A 162 4.42 31.51 10.17
C PHE A 162 3.87 32.94 9.97
N PRO A 163 4.74 33.93 9.69
CA PRO A 163 4.31 35.28 9.32
C PRO A 163 3.35 35.30 8.13
N PRO A 164 2.37 36.23 8.11
CA PRO A 164 1.53 36.44 6.95
C PRO A 164 2.39 36.90 5.76
N GLY A 165 2.04 36.44 4.55
CA GLY A 165 2.73 36.86 3.31
C GLY A 165 3.92 35.99 2.87
N LEU A 166 4.29 34.93 3.59
CA LEU A 166 5.37 34.04 3.16
C LEU A 166 5.03 33.26 1.87
N ASN A 167 6.04 33.08 1.01
CA ASN A 167 5.97 32.27 -0.20
C ASN A 167 6.07 30.76 0.12
N GLU A 168 5.69 29.88 -0.81
CA GLU A 168 5.71 28.42 -0.57
C GLU A 168 7.11 27.90 -0.25
N GLU A 169 8.15 28.44 -0.91
CA GLU A 169 9.53 28.06 -0.63
C GLU A 169 9.95 28.47 0.79
N GLN A 170 9.55 29.65 1.23
CA GLN A 170 9.89 30.15 2.57
C GLN A 170 9.17 29.36 3.66
N LEU A 171 7.91 28.96 3.42
CA LEU A 171 7.16 28.08 4.32
C LEU A 171 7.84 26.71 4.46
N LYS A 172 8.27 26.13 3.35
CA LYS A 172 9.03 24.87 3.37
C LYS A 172 10.35 25.01 4.12
N ASP A 173 11.13 26.05 3.81
CA ASP A 173 12.43 26.28 4.44
C ASP A 173 12.31 26.51 5.95
N ARG A 174 11.24 27.17 6.41
CA ARG A 174 10.94 27.35 7.83
C ARG A 174 10.50 26.06 8.50
N MET A 175 9.62 25.29 7.86
CA MET A 175 9.21 23.98 8.38
C MET A 175 10.43 23.06 8.52
N GLU A 176 11.32 23.04 7.54
CA GLU A 176 12.56 22.28 7.61
C GLU A 176 13.50 22.76 8.72
N ALA A 177 13.63 24.08 8.93
CA ALA A 177 14.41 24.64 10.03
C ALA A 177 13.84 24.27 11.41
N LEU A 178 12.51 24.25 11.54
CA LEU A 178 11.81 23.83 12.75
C LEU A 178 12.07 22.36 13.05
N LEU A 179 11.85 21.51 12.05
CA LEU A 179 12.09 20.07 12.18
C LEU A 179 13.56 19.77 12.49
N HIS A 180 14.49 20.55 11.95
CA HIS A 180 15.90 20.45 12.29
C HIS A 180 16.20 20.85 13.73
N ARG A 181 15.64 21.96 14.20
CA ARG A 181 15.94 22.51 15.53
C ARG A 181 15.35 21.67 16.66
N TYR A 182 14.09 21.26 16.53
CA TYR A 182 13.35 20.62 17.63
C TYR A 182 13.29 19.11 17.51
N PHE A 183 13.25 18.58 16.29
CA PHE A 183 13.16 17.14 16.02
C PHE A 183 14.47 16.55 15.47
N ARG A 184 15.56 17.35 15.42
CA ARG A 184 16.90 16.97 14.91
C ARG A 184 16.89 16.34 13.51
N ARG A 185 15.93 16.72 12.67
CA ARG A 185 15.83 16.28 11.27
C ARG A 185 16.89 16.98 10.42
N SER A 186 17.79 16.23 9.78
CA SER A 186 18.81 16.82 8.89
C SER A 186 18.18 17.59 7.72
N ARG A 187 18.63 18.84 7.50
CA ARG A 187 18.21 19.70 6.38
C ARG A 187 18.90 19.16 5.11
N ARG A 188 18.17 18.51 4.20
CA ARG A 188 18.75 17.96 2.95
C ARG A 188 18.66 18.97 1.79
N SER A 189 19.61 18.90 0.87
CA SER A 189 20.06 19.97 -0.05
C SER A 189 19.23 20.16 -1.33
N VAL A 190 19.48 21.32 -1.98
CA VAL A 190 18.93 21.92 -3.23
C VAL A 190 18.64 20.95 -4.40
N THR A 191 19.26 19.78 -4.42
CA THR A 191 19.15 18.79 -5.50
C THR A 191 17.71 18.22 -5.64
N ASP A 192 16.91 18.23 -4.57
CA ASP A 192 15.55 17.67 -4.54
C ASP A 192 14.46 18.59 -5.17
N ARG A 193 14.78 19.87 -5.39
CA ARG A 193 13.89 20.83 -6.10
C ARG A 193 13.60 20.39 -7.54
N GLN A 194 14.49 19.61 -8.15
CA GLN A 194 14.34 19.13 -9.54
C GLN A 194 13.32 17.98 -9.67
N TRP A 195 13.08 17.20 -8.61
CA TRP A 195 12.03 16.17 -8.62
C TRP A 195 10.61 16.72 -8.48
N ALA A 196 10.46 17.87 -7.83
CA ALA A 196 9.21 18.62 -7.75
C ALA A 196 8.74 19.16 -9.11
N ALA A 197 9.70 19.61 -9.94
CA ALA A 197 9.42 20.19 -11.26
C ALA A 197 8.94 19.15 -12.29
N TRP A 198 9.21 17.86 -12.08
CA TRP A 198 8.84 16.79 -13.02
C TRP A 198 7.46 16.18 -12.73
N ALA A 199 6.97 16.25 -11.49
CA ALA A 199 5.62 15.81 -11.11
C ALA A 199 4.51 16.77 -11.58
N GLY A 200 4.87 17.93 -12.14
CA GLY A 200 3.95 18.98 -12.60
C GLY A 200 3.67 19.03 -14.11
N ARG A 201 4.17 18.09 -14.91
CA ARG A 201 3.83 17.99 -16.34
C ARG A 201 2.82 16.86 -16.59
N ASP A 202 1.55 17.14 -16.33
CA ASP A 202 0.48 16.53 -17.12
C ASP A 202 0.55 17.16 -18.52
N MET A 203 1.01 16.36 -19.49
CA MET A 203 1.06 16.76 -20.88
C MET A 203 -0.27 16.35 -21.56
N LEU A 204 -1.13 17.35 -21.67
CA LEU A 204 -2.22 17.59 -22.64
C LEU A 204 -2.55 16.50 -23.68
N TYR A 205 -3.84 16.15 -23.66
CA TYR A 205 -4.74 15.67 -24.73
C TYR A 205 -4.35 14.42 -25.56
N GLY A 206 -5.14 13.36 -25.36
CA GLY A 206 -5.18 12.22 -26.27
C GLY A 206 -5.92 11.01 -25.70
N ASP A 207 -7.25 11.10 -25.74
CA ASP A 207 -8.18 9.98 -25.81
C ASP A 207 -8.64 9.29 -24.51
N GLN A 208 -9.96 9.09 -24.47
CA GLN A 208 -10.72 8.51 -23.38
C GLN A 208 -10.36 7.02 -23.24
N LYS A 209 -9.79 6.62 -22.09
CA LYS A 209 -10.17 5.36 -21.43
C LYS A 209 -9.71 5.33 -19.98
N ARG A 210 -10.69 5.04 -19.14
CA ARG A 210 -10.63 4.81 -17.69
C ARG A 210 -9.68 3.67 -17.36
N GLY A 211 -8.88 3.85 -16.32
CA GLY A 211 -8.13 2.80 -15.64
C GLY A 211 -7.67 3.31 -14.28
N GLY A 212 -8.23 2.76 -13.19
CA GLY A 212 -7.83 3.10 -11.83
C GLY A 212 -6.34 2.88 -11.64
N LEU A 213 -5.65 3.86 -11.05
CA LEU A 213 -4.22 3.76 -10.80
C LEU A 213 -3.93 2.60 -9.85
N VAL A 214 -3.23 1.59 -10.36
CA VAL A 214 -2.48 0.63 -9.57
C VAL A 214 -1.44 1.42 -8.77
N ARG A 215 -1.67 1.55 -7.46
CA ARG A 215 -0.78 2.22 -6.51
C ARG A 215 0.55 1.46 -6.45
N GLY A 216 1.63 2.08 -6.95
CA GLY A 216 3.00 1.57 -6.91
C GLY A 216 3.58 1.54 -5.49
N ASN A 217 3.04 0.65 -4.65
CA ASN A 217 3.35 0.62 -3.22
C ASN A 217 3.36 -0.76 -2.58
N ALA A 218 3.50 -1.83 -3.37
CA ALA A 218 3.50 -3.22 -2.90
C ALA A 218 4.79 -3.58 -2.12
N LEU A 219 5.98 -3.22 -2.62
CA LEU A 219 7.24 -3.70 -2.03
C LEU A 219 7.56 -3.13 -0.63
N ARG A 220 7.18 -1.89 -0.33
CA ARG A 220 7.42 -1.26 0.99
C ARG A 220 6.35 -1.61 2.04
N ARG A 221 5.48 -2.60 1.82
CA ARG A 221 4.51 -3.09 2.83
C ARG A 221 5.00 -4.31 3.62
N LEU A 222 6.15 -4.88 3.25
CA LEU A 222 6.66 -6.15 3.81
C LEU A 222 7.48 -6.03 5.10
N GLY A 223 7.77 -4.81 5.60
CA GLY A 223 8.71 -4.62 6.72
C GLY A 223 8.11 -4.13 8.05
N GLN A 224 6.79 -3.93 8.16
CA GLN A 224 6.18 -3.46 9.42
C GLN A 224 5.24 -4.51 10.00
N SER A 225 5.82 -5.35 10.84
CA SER A 225 5.12 -6.14 11.84
C SER A 225 6.07 -6.64 12.92
N GLY A 226 5.85 -6.20 14.15
CA GLY A 226 6.24 -6.97 15.33
C GLY A 226 6.83 -6.16 16.49
N GLY A 227 5.95 -5.77 17.43
CA GLY A 227 6.14 -5.74 18.90
C GLY A 227 7.06 -4.67 19.50
N GLY A 228 6.72 -3.92 20.56
CA GLY A 228 5.60 -3.94 21.54
C GLY A 228 5.65 -2.63 22.38
N PRO A 229 5.14 -2.55 23.64
CA PRO A 229 4.32 -3.48 24.43
C PRO A 229 2.85 -3.01 24.58
N GLU A 230 2.03 -3.85 25.23
CA GLU A 230 0.62 -3.59 25.55
C GLU A 230 0.45 -2.37 26.47
N GLU A 231 -0.39 -1.41 26.09
CA GLU A 231 -1.10 -0.54 27.03
C GLU A 231 -2.26 0.23 26.37
N ALA A 232 -3.41 0.20 27.06
CA ALA A 232 -4.54 1.12 27.04
C ALA A 232 -5.35 1.34 25.73
N CYS A 233 -6.65 1.12 25.87
CA CYS A 233 -7.73 1.58 25.00
C CYS A 233 -7.51 3.02 24.48
N GLY A 234 -7.33 3.19 23.18
CA GLY A 234 -7.08 4.50 22.58
C GLY A 234 -7.15 4.54 21.05
N ARG A 235 -8.30 4.99 20.53
CA ARG A 235 -8.52 5.86 19.36
C ARG A 235 -7.66 5.61 18.11
N LYS A 236 -8.30 5.07 17.06
CA LYS A 236 -7.78 5.03 15.69
C LYS A 236 -8.27 6.25 14.91
N PHE A 237 -7.42 7.22 14.57
CA PHE A 237 -7.70 8.18 13.51
C PHE A 237 -6.44 8.88 12.95
N PHE A 238 -6.44 9.05 11.62
CA PHE A 238 -5.65 9.95 10.74
C PHE A 238 -4.27 9.56 10.15
N TRP A 239 -4.19 9.66 8.80
CA TRP A 239 -3.02 9.74 7.89
C TRP A 239 -2.06 8.54 7.70
N GLN A 240 -2.54 7.39 7.19
CA GLN A 240 -1.64 6.32 6.73
C GLN A 240 -1.33 6.34 5.22
N LYS A 241 -0.13 6.83 4.81
CA LYS A 241 0.90 6.16 3.91
C LYS A 241 1.78 7.05 2.96
N LYS A 242 3.12 6.84 3.11
CA LYS A 242 4.31 6.68 2.17
C LYS A 242 4.81 7.76 1.17
N TYR A 243 6.14 8.09 1.10
CA TYR A 243 7.17 7.90 -0.02
C TYR A 243 8.61 8.58 0.03
N LEU A 244 9.75 7.86 0.26
CA LEU A 244 11.12 8.44 0.54
C LEU A 244 11.99 7.99 -0.59
N PHE A 245 12.69 8.96 -1.15
CA PHE A 245 13.76 8.77 -2.09
C PHE A 245 15.08 9.28 -1.51
N HIS A 246 16.18 8.60 -1.85
CA HIS A 246 17.55 9.10 -1.75
C HIS A 246 17.99 9.74 -3.08
N LEU A 247 18.80 10.79 -2.99
CA LEU A 247 19.25 11.60 -4.13
C LEU A 247 20.76 11.83 -4.09
N GLY A 248 21.45 11.47 -5.19
CA GLY A 248 22.80 11.93 -5.50
C GLY A 248 23.55 11.09 -6.55
N GLN A 249 23.31 11.37 -7.84
CA GLN A 249 24.20 11.30 -9.03
C GLN A 249 23.35 11.05 -10.29
N GLY A 250 23.77 11.58 -11.44
CA GLY A 250 23.01 11.68 -12.70
C GLY A 250 22.67 10.33 -13.38
N ARG A 251 21.98 9.46 -12.68
CA ARG A 251 21.38 8.22 -13.16
C ARG A 251 19.88 8.45 -13.33
N THR A 252 19.29 7.87 -14.38
CA THR A 252 17.84 7.94 -14.58
C THR A 252 17.12 7.32 -13.37
N LYS A 253 15.93 7.80 -13.00
CA LYS A 253 15.18 7.26 -11.82
C LYS A 253 14.99 5.74 -11.88
N GLU A 254 14.97 5.20 -13.09
CA GLU A 254 14.92 3.76 -13.36
C GLU A 254 16.18 3.03 -12.90
N GLN A 255 17.36 3.59 -13.15
CA GLN A 255 18.62 2.99 -12.70
C GLN A 255 18.70 2.95 -11.17
N VAL A 256 18.21 3.98 -10.48
CA VAL A 256 18.17 3.99 -9.01
C VAL A 256 17.24 2.91 -8.45
N LEU A 257 16.07 2.71 -9.06
CA LEU A 257 15.15 1.63 -8.68
C LEU A 257 15.75 0.25 -8.95
N ARG A 258 16.44 0.08 -10.08
CA ARG A 258 17.14 -1.17 -10.41
C ARG A 258 18.29 -1.43 -9.43
N ASP A 259 19.11 -0.42 -9.14
CA ASP A 259 20.20 -0.51 -8.16
C ASP A 259 19.67 -0.90 -6.77
N TYR A 260 18.55 -0.31 -6.34
CA TYR A 260 17.89 -0.67 -5.07
C TYR A 260 17.40 -2.13 -5.07
N VAL A 261 16.67 -2.55 -6.10
CA VAL A 261 16.14 -3.92 -6.20
C VAL A 261 17.28 -4.93 -6.29
N GLU A 262 18.36 -4.62 -7.00
CA GLU A 262 19.57 -5.45 -7.08
C GLU A 262 20.26 -5.59 -5.72
N ASN A 263 20.32 -4.51 -4.94
CA ASN A 263 20.93 -4.54 -3.62
C ASN A 263 20.10 -5.31 -2.57
N CYS A 264 18.77 -5.25 -2.64
CA CYS A 264 17.87 -5.96 -1.73
C CYS A 264 17.66 -7.43 -2.12
N PHE A 265 17.43 -7.72 -3.41
CA PHE A 265 16.99 -9.02 -3.90
C PHE A 265 18.04 -9.76 -4.73
N GLY A 266 19.14 -9.10 -5.09
CA GLY A 266 20.26 -9.70 -5.82
C GLY A 266 20.34 -9.29 -7.29
N VAL A 267 21.50 -9.56 -7.87
CA VAL A 267 21.91 -9.15 -9.22
C VAL A 267 20.97 -9.72 -10.29
N SER A 268 20.64 -8.90 -11.28
CA SER A 268 19.85 -9.34 -12.44
C SER A 268 20.53 -10.51 -13.17
N MET A 269 19.74 -11.55 -13.47
CA MET A 269 20.18 -12.69 -14.26
C MET A 269 20.27 -12.34 -15.76
N LEU A 270 19.42 -11.43 -16.23
CA LEU A 270 19.36 -11.06 -17.65
C LEU A 270 20.23 -9.83 -17.91
N PRO A 271 20.96 -9.81 -19.03
CA PRO A 271 21.65 -8.61 -19.49
C PRO A 271 20.62 -7.51 -19.80
N PRO A 272 21.02 -6.23 -19.72
CA PRO A 272 20.08 -5.11 -19.85
C PRO A 272 19.34 -5.10 -21.19
N GLY A 273 19.95 -5.60 -22.28
CA GLY A 273 19.31 -5.73 -23.58
C GLY A 273 18.17 -6.76 -23.61
N GLU A 274 18.37 -7.94 -23.04
CA GLU A 274 17.33 -8.98 -22.96
C GLU A 274 16.22 -8.60 -21.99
N LEU A 275 16.57 -7.94 -20.88
CA LEU A 275 15.59 -7.46 -19.92
C LEU A 275 14.70 -6.37 -20.54
N ALA A 276 15.28 -5.43 -21.30
CA ALA A 276 14.51 -4.43 -22.04
C ALA A 276 13.59 -5.07 -23.11
N ALA A 277 14.06 -6.12 -23.80
CA ALA A 277 13.23 -6.87 -24.73
C ALA A 277 12.07 -7.60 -24.03
N ALA A 278 12.32 -8.21 -22.87
CA ALA A 278 11.29 -8.85 -22.06
C ALA A 278 10.25 -7.84 -21.53
N GLU A 279 10.68 -6.65 -21.09
CA GLU A 279 9.77 -5.57 -20.69
C GLU A 279 8.93 -5.09 -21.88
N GLN A 280 9.51 -4.91 -23.06
CA GLN A 280 8.75 -4.52 -24.26
C GLN A 280 7.71 -5.59 -24.66
N ALA A 281 8.03 -6.87 -24.50
CA ALA A 281 7.13 -7.97 -24.81
C ALA A 281 6.00 -8.15 -23.78
N LEU A 282 6.32 -8.06 -22.49
CA LEU A 282 5.40 -8.43 -21.40
C LEU A 282 4.70 -7.24 -20.75
N CYS A 283 5.35 -6.09 -20.66
CA CYS A 283 4.82 -4.88 -20.04
C CYS A 283 4.04 -4.06 -21.08
N THR A 284 2.91 -4.58 -21.53
CA THR A 284 2.01 -3.91 -22.48
C THR A 284 0.67 -3.54 -21.81
N GLY A 285 -0.09 -2.63 -22.44
CA GLY A 285 -1.40 -2.20 -21.94
C GLY A 285 -1.35 -1.61 -20.52
N SER A 286 -2.13 -2.18 -19.60
CA SER A 286 -2.21 -1.77 -18.19
C SER A 286 -0.89 -1.90 -17.41
N HIS A 287 0.06 -2.68 -17.93
CA HIS A 287 1.35 -2.94 -17.31
C HIS A 287 2.51 -2.19 -17.98
N LYS A 288 2.22 -1.21 -18.85
CA LYS A 288 3.23 -0.44 -19.61
C LYS A 288 4.27 0.28 -18.74
N ASN A 289 3.93 0.58 -17.49
CA ASN A 289 4.80 1.24 -16.53
C ASN A 289 5.43 0.27 -15.50
N CYS A 290 5.24 -1.05 -15.68
CA CYS A 290 5.86 -2.06 -14.84
C CYS A 290 7.31 -2.33 -15.28
N ARG A 291 8.16 -2.67 -14.32
CA ARG A 291 9.55 -3.09 -14.54
C ARG A 291 9.72 -4.52 -14.06
N LEU A 292 10.51 -5.29 -14.78
CA LEU A 292 10.74 -6.70 -14.47
C LEU A 292 12.15 -6.87 -13.92
N HIS A 293 12.28 -7.60 -12.82
CA HIS A 293 13.56 -7.96 -12.24
C HIS A 293 13.66 -9.47 -12.10
N PHE A 294 14.64 -10.08 -12.76
CA PHE A 294 14.89 -11.52 -12.70
C PHE A 294 16.16 -11.74 -11.90
N THR A 295 16.08 -12.41 -10.74
CA THR A 295 17.24 -12.63 -9.86
C THR A 295 17.32 -14.07 -9.39
N ARG A 296 18.54 -14.57 -9.21
CA ARG A 296 18.83 -15.86 -8.53
C ARG A 296 18.99 -15.71 -7.01
N GLY A 297 18.84 -14.49 -6.48
CA GLY A 297 19.06 -14.18 -5.08
C GLY A 297 20.54 -14.04 -4.70
N VAL A 298 21.43 -13.84 -5.68
CA VAL A 298 22.86 -13.63 -5.44
C VAL A 298 23.08 -12.15 -5.13
N LEU A 299 23.55 -11.85 -3.93
CA LEU A 299 23.69 -10.48 -3.45
C LEU A 299 24.98 -9.85 -4.00
N PRO A 300 24.96 -8.54 -4.36
CA PRO A 300 26.16 -7.84 -4.79
C PRO A 300 27.19 -7.73 -3.66
N GLN A 301 28.47 -7.76 -4.03
CA GLN A 301 29.63 -7.76 -3.12
C GLN A 301 30.20 -6.35 -2.83
N GLY A 302 29.58 -5.28 -3.35
CA GLY A 302 30.03 -3.89 -3.14
C GLY A 302 29.60 -3.28 -1.81
N GLU A 303 30.14 -2.10 -1.49
CA GLU A 303 29.67 -1.28 -0.36
C GLU A 303 28.22 -0.84 -0.60
N ILE A 304 27.38 -1.01 0.42
CA ILE A 304 25.93 -0.80 0.35
C ILE A 304 25.58 0.39 1.24
N ASP A 305 24.67 1.23 0.75
CA ASP A 305 24.09 2.33 1.53
C ASP A 305 23.47 1.81 2.84
N GLY A 306 23.65 2.54 3.94
CA GLY A 306 23.31 2.08 5.30
C GLY A 306 21.84 1.68 5.48
N GLU A 307 20.92 2.37 4.78
CA GLU A 307 19.49 2.03 4.79
C GLU A 307 19.20 0.73 4.03
N THR A 308 19.85 0.52 2.88
CA THR A 308 19.68 -0.70 2.07
C THR A 308 20.29 -1.92 2.79
N ALA A 309 21.37 -1.70 3.56
CA ALA A 309 21.97 -2.71 4.42
C ALA A 309 21.02 -3.13 5.57
N TRP A 310 20.28 -2.19 6.15
CA TRP A 310 19.29 -2.48 7.20
C TRP A 310 18.06 -3.24 6.66
N GLU A 311 17.57 -2.89 5.48
CA GLU A 311 16.46 -3.65 4.86
C GLU A 311 16.91 -5.06 4.47
N ARG A 312 18.13 -5.19 3.94
CA ARG A 312 18.74 -6.49 3.65
C ARG A 312 18.88 -7.35 4.91
N SER A 313 19.34 -6.78 6.02
CA SER A 313 19.45 -7.52 7.29
C SER A 313 18.08 -7.94 7.82
N THR A 314 17.05 -7.11 7.63
CA THR A 314 15.67 -7.42 8.01
C THR A 314 15.11 -8.60 7.18
N PHE A 315 15.30 -8.59 5.86
CA PHE A 315 14.90 -9.71 5.00
C PHE A 315 15.68 -10.99 5.32
N GLN A 316 16.96 -10.87 5.63
CA GLN A 316 17.79 -12.00 6.05
C GLN A 316 17.30 -12.57 7.38
N ALA A 317 17.03 -11.71 8.38
CA ALA A 317 16.49 -12.14 9.67
C ALA A 317 15.13 -12.84 9.51
N GLN A 318 14.24 -12.33 8.64
CA GLN A 318 12.98 -13.02 8.37
C GLN A 318 13.17 -14.36 7.66
N ARG A 319 14.13 -14.45 6.72
CA ARG A 319 14.50 -15.71 6.07
C ARG A 319 15.04 -16.73 7.06
N GLU A 320 15.84 -16.28 8.03
CA GLU A 320 16.37 -17.11 9.10
C GLU A 320 15.26 -17.61 10.03
N LYS A 321 14.32 -16.75 10.41
CA LYS A 321 13.11 -17.16 11.16
C LYS A 321 12.32 -18.23 10.43
N ASN A 322 12.05 -18.05 9.13
CA ASN A 322 11.35 -19.04 8.32
C ASN A 322 12.10 -20.37 8.27
N ARG A 323 13.44 -20.34 8.15
CA ARG A 323 14.28 -21.54 8.16
C ARG A 323 14.30 -22.22 9.52
N ALA A 324 14.42 -21.46 10.61
CA ALA A 324 14.39 -21.98 11.97
C ALA A 324 13.05 -22.68 12.24
N TYR A 325 11.93 -22.03 11.92
CA TYR A 325 10.59 -22.62 12.07
C TYR A 325 10.42 -23.93 11.27
N PHE A 326 10.98 -23.99 10.05
CA PHE A 326 10.98 -25.21 9.24
C PHE A 326 11.84 -26.32 9.87
N GLN A 327 13.01 -25.97 10.41
CA GLN A 327 13.94 -26.91 11.05
C GLN A 327 13.39 -27.46 12.37
N GLU A 328 12.77 -26.61 13.20
CA GLU A 328 12.09 -27.03 14.44
C GLU A 328 11.03 -28.10 14.15
N ASN A 329 10.31 -27.96 13.03
CA ASN A 329 9.23 -28.87 12.64
C ASN A 329 9.64 -29.92 11.59
N LEU A 330 10.94 -30.17 11.40
CA LEU A 330 11.47 -30.94 10.27
C LEU A 330 10.87 -32.35 10.15
N VAL A 331 10.77 -33.09 11.26
CA VAL A 331 10.23 -34.47 11.25
C VAL A 331 8.77 -34.48 10.80
N ARG A 332 7.96 -33.59 11.37
CA ARG A 332 6.54 -33.42 11.01
C ARG A 332 6.38 -33.02 9.55
N ASN A 333 7.18 -32.05 9.10
CA ASN A 333 7.18 -31.56 7.72
C ASN A 333 7.51 -32.68 6.71
N ARG A 334 8.53 -33.50 6.99
CA ARG A 334 8.89 -34.65 6.14
C ARG A 334 7.77 -35.70 6.06
N LEU A 335 7.12 -36.00 7.19
CA LEU A 335 5.99 -36.93 7.21
C LEU A 335 4.81 -36.41 6.38
N ILE A 336 4.48 -35.11 6.51
CA ILE A 336 3.42 -34.48 5.73
C ILE A 336 3.74 -34.54 4.23
N ILE A 337 4.97 -34.21 3.82
CA ILE A 337 5.38 -34.29 2.41
C ILE A 337 5.22 -35.72 1.89
N ALA A 338 5.71 -36.72 2.64
CA ALA A 338 5.61 -38.12 2.22
C ALA A 338 4.16 -38.59 2.09
N GLN A 339 3.30 -38.27 3.06
CA GLN A 339 1.88 -38.61 3.04
C GLN A 339 1.13 -37.92 1.89
N LEU A 340 1.40 -36.63 1.65
CA LEU A 340 0.78 -35.89 0.55
C LEU A 340 1.20 -36.43 -0.80
N SER A 341 2.50 -36.65 -1.00
CA SER A 341 3.02 -37.24 -2.23
C SER A 341 2.46 -38.63 -2.49
N GLN A 342 2.37 -39.50 -1.48
CA GLN A 342 1.77 -40.82 -1.65
C GLN A 342 0.28 -40.74 -2.00
N ARG A 343 -0.48 -39.86 -1.34
CA ARG A 343 -1.90 -39.63 -1.67
C ARG A 343 -2.07 -39.14 -3.10
N LEU A 344 -1.27 -38.16 -3.52
CA LEU A 344 -1.30 -37.61 -4.88
C LEU A 344 -0.95 -38.69 -5.92
N GLN A 345 0.11 -39.46 -5.70
CA GLN A 345 0.49 -40.57 -6.58
C GLN A 345 -0.63 -41.61 -6.69
N ASN A 346 -1.23 -42.00 -5.56
CA ASN A 346 -2.34 -42.95 -5.58
C ASN A 346 -3.55 -42.40 -6.35
N THR A 347 -3.89 -41.12 -6.19
CA THR A 347 -4.99 -40.50 -6.94
C THR A 347 -4.70 -40.42 -8.43
N ILE A 348 -3.46 -40.10 -8.81
CA ILE A 348 -2.99 -40.07 -10.21
C ILE A 348 -3.11 -41.46 -10.83
N LEU A 349 -2.66 -42.48 -10.11
CA LEU A 349 -2.74 -43.87 -10.55
C LEU A 349 -4.19 -44.32 -10.74
N LEU A 350 -5.08 -44.04 -9.78
CA LEU A 350 -6.51 -44.37 -9.89
C LEU A 350 -7.20 -43.65 -11.06
N GLN A 351 -6.79 -42.41 -11.37
CA GLN A 351 -7.33 -41.67 -12.51
C GLN A 351 -6.76 -42.14 -13.86
N SER A 352 -5.58 -42.75 -13.86
CA SER A 352 -4.96 -43.38 -15.03
C SER A 352 -5.55 -44.75 -15.39
N ASP A 353 -6.60 -45.19 -14.69
CA ASP A 353 -7.27 -46.47 -14.94
C ASP A 353 -7.80 -46.54 -16.39
N VAL A 354 -7.52 -47.67 -17.03
CA VAL A 354 -8.05 -47.99 -18.36
C VAL A 354 -9.53 -48.25 -18.22
N THR A 355 -10.35 -47.37 -18.76
CA THR A 355 -11.80 -47.59 -18.79
C THR A 355 -12.17 -48.32 -20.08
N ASP A 356 -12.84 -49.45 -19.91
CA ASP A 356 -13.43 -50.24 -20.98
C ASP A 356 -14.80 -49.62 -21.31
N SER A 357 -14.85 -48.79 -22.36
CA SER A 357 -16.10 -48.18 -22.82
C SER A 357 -16.71 -48.93 -23.99
N ARG A 358 -18.05 -49.00 -24.02
CA ARG A 358 -18.79 -49.63 -25.13
C ARG A 358 -18.96 -48.65 -26.27
N THR A 359 -18.34 -48.95 -27.40
CA THR A 359 -18.28 -48.09 -28.58
C THR A 359 -18.81 -48.82 -29.81
N ARG A 360 -18.99 -48.08 -30.91
CA ARG A 360 -19.50 -48.61 -32.19
C ARG A 360 -18.41 -49.27 -33.04
N ALA A 361 -17.15 -49.18 -32.61
CA ALA A 361 -15.99 -49.73 -33.31
C ALA A 361 -14.90 -50.07 -32.30
N GLY A 362 -14.14 -51.14 -32.54
CA GLY A 362 -13.13 -51.64 -31.61
C GLY A 362 -13.12 -53.16 -31.58
N LEU A 363 -12.83 -53.74 -30.42
CA LEU A 363 -12.83 -55.19 -30.25
C LEU A 363 -14.27 -55.68 -29.99
N LEU A 364 -14.81 -56.51 -30.88
CA LEU A 364 -16.18 -57.01 -30.75
C LEU A 364 -16.34 -57.85 -29.47
N GLN A 365 -17.40 -57.60 -28.68
CA GLN A 365 -17.80 -58.50 -27.60
C GLN A 365 -18.87 -59.48 -28.08
N PRO A 366 -18.54 -60.76 -28.34
CA PRO A 366 -19.50 -61.71 -28.93
C PRO A 366 -20.75 -61.91 -28.06
N ARG A 367 -20.61 -61.81 -26.73
CA ARG A 367 -21.73 -61.91 -25.77
C ARG A 367 -22.78 -60.80 -25.91
N LEU A 368 -22.42 -59.65 -26.50
CA LEU A 368 -23.33 -58.52 -26.70
C LEU A 368 -23.78 -58.35 -28.15
N ALA A 369 -23.28 -59.17 -29.09
CA ALA A 369 -23.56 -59.03 -30.51
C ALA A 369 -25.06 -59.10 -30.84
N TRP A 370 -25.85 -59.85 -30.07
CA TRP A 370 -27.31 -59.94 -30.22
C TRP A 370 -28.05 -58.60 -30.01
N ARG A 371 -27.45 -57.63 -29.29
CA ARG A 371 -28.06 -56.32 -29.01
C ARG A 371 -28.15 -55.44 -30.26
N ALA A 372 -27.24 -55.61 -31.22
CA ALA A 372 -27.27 -54.83 -32.45
C ALA A 372 -28.52 -55.11 -33.30
N PRO A 373 -28.89 -56.37 -33.60
CA PRO A 373 -30.14 -56.66 -34.30
C PRO A 373 -31.39 -56.49 -33.42
N ALA A 374 -31.34 -56.89 -32.14
CA ALA A 374 -32.55 -56.92 -31.30
C ALA A 374 -32.93 -55.55 -30.71
N LEU A 375 -31.94 -54.72 -30.35
CA LEU A 375 -32.15 -53.43 -29.64
C LEU A 375 -31.69 -52.23 -30.47
N ARG A 376 -31.21 -52.44 -31.71
CA ARG A 376 -30.56 -51.41 -32.55
C ARG A 376 -29.40 -50.66 -31.85
N ASP A 377 -28.81 -51.28 -30.83
CA ASP A 377 -27.69 -50.72 -30.06
C ASP A 377 -26.37 -51.18 -30.68
N GLN A 378 -25.75 -50.30 -31.47
CA GLN A 378 -24.49 -50.60 -32.17
C GLN A 378 -23.25 -50.54 -31.26
N ARG A 379 -23.40 -50.23 -29.96
CA ARG A 379 -22.29 -50.16 -28.99
C ARG A 379 -21.92 -51.54 -28.44
N ILE A 380 -21.53 -52.44 -29.34
CA ILE A 380 -21.19 -53.84 -29.00
C ILE A 380 -19.67 -54.10 -29.03
N PHE A 381 -18.87 -53.07 -29.26
CA PHE A 381 -17.42 -53.13 -29.26
C PHE A 381 -16.87 -52.56 -27.96
N LEU A 382 -15.76 -53.12 -27.49
CA LEU A 382 -14.95 -52.55 -26.44
C LEU A 382 -13.85 -51.70 -27.05
N GLN A 383 -13.71 -50.48 -26.53
CA GLN A 383 -12.55 -49.66 -26.74
C GLN A 383 -11.90 -49.37 -25.39
N ARG A 384 -10.64 -49.76 -25.26
CA ARG A 384 -9.80 -49.38 -24.12
C ARG A 384 -9.42 -47.92 -24.31
N GLN A 385 -9.98 -47.05 -23.46
CA GLN A 385 -9.54 -45.67 -23.37
C GLN A 385 -8.66 -45.57 -22.13
N GLN A 386 -7.37 -45.34 -22.36
CA GLN A 386 -6.47 -44.92 -21.30
C GLN A 386 -6.71 -43.42 -21.10
N SER A 387 -7.24 -43.05 -19.94
CA SER A 387 -7.37 -41.65 -19.57
C SER A 387 -5.97 -41.12 -19.29
N GLU A 388 -5.39 -40.41 -20.25
CA GLU A 388 -4.21 -39.62 -19.96
C GLU A 388 -4.64 -38.46 -19.08
N LEU A 389 -4.01 -38.35 -17.91
CA LEU A 389 -4.03 -37.09 -17.17
C LEU A 389 -3.41 -36.06 -18.11
N GLY A 390 -4.22 -35.12 -18.59
CA GLY A 390 -3.72 -34.01 -19.38
C GLY A 390 -2.63 -33.23 -18.63
N GLU A 391 -2.02 -32.24 -19.27
CA GLU A 391 -0.98 -31.42 -18.64
C GLU A 391 -1.55 -30.60 -17.47
N LEU A 392 -1.44 -31.15 -16.25
CA LEU A 392 -1.81 -30.46 -15.03
C LEU A 392 -0.66 -29.56 -14.59
N SER A 393 -0.90 -28.25 -14.54
CA SER A 393 -0.01 -27.28 -13.91
C SER A 393 -0.71 -26.60 -12.74
N VAL A 394 0.04 -26.32 -11.68
CA VAL A 394 -0.51 -25.73 -10.45
C VAL A 394 0.17 -24.40 -10.15
N ASP A 395 -0.63 -23.34 -10.05
CA ASP A 395 -0.19 -22.03 -9.58
C ASP A 395 -0.67 -21.79 -8.15
N ILE A 396 0.28 -21.60 -7.23
CA ILE A 396 0.00 -21.26 -5.83
C ILE A 396 0.18 -19.74 -5.69
N LEU A 397 -0.90 -19.04 -5.32
CA LEU A 397 -0.88 -17.61 -5.05
C LEU A 397 -0.92 -17.37 -3.54
N LEU A 398 0.15 -16.77 -3.01
CA LEU A 398 0.30 -16.43 -1.60
C LEU A 398 -0.11 -14.98 -1.34
N ASP A 399 -1.00 -14.79 -0.37
CA ASP A 399 -1.37 -13.47 0.12
C ASP A 399 -0.23 -12.87 0.95
N ALA A 400 0.42 -11.81 0.45
CA ALA A 400 1.45 -11.07 1.17
C ALA A 400 0.90 -9.77 1.79
N SER A 401 -0.41 -9.74 2.07
CA SER A 401 -1.03 -8.64 2.81
C SER A 401 -0.48 -8.50 4.23
N ALA A 402 -0.56 -7.28 4.77
CA ALA A 402 -0.06 -6.96 6.10
C ALA A 402 -0.74 -7.75 7.23
N SER A 403 -1.93 -8.31 7.00
CA SER A 403 -2.62 -9.21 7.96
C SER A 403 -1.89 -10.54 8.15
N GLN A 404 -1.10 -10.98 7.18
CA GLN A 404 -0.38 -12.25 7.21
C GLN A 404 1.01 -12.16 7.84
N ASN A 405 1.40 -10.96 8.26
CA ASN A 405 2.74 -10.68 8.77
C ASN A 405 3.13 -11.49 10.02
N GLN A 406 2.16 -11.80 10.88
CA GLN A 406 2.41 -12.63 12.08
C GLN A 406 2.44 -14.14 11.77
N GLN A 407 2.17 -14.54 10.53
CA GLN A 407 2.05 -15.94 10.11
C GLN A 407 2.95 -16.30 8.93
N GLN A 408 3.95 -15.46 8.61
CA GLN A 408 4.82 -15.64 7.45
C GLN A 408 5.59 -16.98 7.51
N GLU A 409 6.05 -17.40 8.68
CA GLU A 409 6.77 -18.67 8.89
C GLU A 409 5.87 -19.87 8.59
N LYS A 410 4.60 -19.79 9.04
CA LYS A 410 3.60 -20.85 8.83
C LYS A 410 3.19 -20.94 7.37
N LEU A 411 2.87 -19.81 6.75
CA LEU A 411 2.45 -19.74 5.35
C LEU A 411 3.56 -20.22 4.41
N SER A 412 4.79 -19.75 4.61
CA SER A 412 5.95 -20.19 3.81
C SER A 412 6.21 -21.68 3.95
N THR A 413 6.08 -22.23 5.16
CA THR A 413 6.20 -23.67 5.39
C THR A 413 5.09 -24.44 4.67
N GLN A 414 3.83 -24.06 4.84
CA GLN A 414 2.70 -24.73 4.17
C GLN A 414 2.82 -24.70 2.65
N ALA A 415 3.16 -23.55 2.08
CA ALA A 415 3.39 -23.40 0.65
C ALA A 415 4.51 -24.33 0.15
N TYR A 416 5.61 -24.42 0.91
CA TYR A 416 6.71 -25.33 0.60
C TYR A 416 6.29 -26.81 0.67
N LEU A 417 5.53 -27.22 1.69
CA LEU A 417 5.05 -28.60 1.83
C LEU A 417 4.22 -29.02 0.61
N ILE A 418 3.32 -28.15 0.15
CA ILE A 418 2.48 -28.39 -1.02
C ILE A 418 3.35 -28.45 -2.28
N ALA A 419 4.19 -27.42 -2.51
CA ALA A 419 5.03 -27.34 -3.70
C ALA A 419 6.01 -28.53 -3.83
N GLU A 420 6.66 -28.92 -2.73
CA GLU A 420 7.55 -30.09 -2.68
C GLU A 420 6.77 -31.39 -2.97
N SER A 421 5.58 -31.55 -2.38
CA SER A 421 4.77 -32.75 -2.63
C SER A 421 4.32 -32.90 -4.08
N LEU A 422 3.99 -31.79 -4.75
CA LEU A 422 3.63 -31.73 -6.18
C LEU A 422 4.85 -31.99 -7.07
N THR A 423 6.00 -31.40 -6.74
CA THR A 423 7.25 -31.56 -7.50
C THR A 423 7.71 -33.02 -7.49
N ARG A 424 7.56 -33.73 -6.36
CA ARG A 424 7.84 -35.17 -6.26
C ARG A 424 6.92 -36.04 -7.11
N CYS A 425 5.72 -35.55 -7.42
CA CYS A 425 4.79 -36.19 -8.34
C CYS A 425 5.00 -35.74 -9.80
N GLN A 426 6.07 -35.00 -10.09
CA GLN A 426 6.38 -34.44 -11.41
C GLN A 426 5.31 -33.48 -11.95
N ILE A 427 4.50 -32.89 -11.07
CA ILE A 427 3.52 -31.86 -11.44
C ILE A 427 4.22 -30.50 -11.44
N PRO A 428 4.24 -29.77 -12.57
CA PRO A 428 4.76 -28.42 -12.63
C PRO A 428 4.02 -27.50 -11.66
N VAL A 429 4.77 -26.89 -10.74
CA VAL A 429 4.24 -25.96 -9.74
C VAL A 429 4.96 -24.63 -9.83
N ARG A 430 4.20 -23.55 -9.79
CA ARG A 430 4.72 -22.18 -9.68
C ARG A 430 4.10 -21.51 -8.46
N VAL A 431 4.94 -20.83 -7.68
CA VAL A 431 4.52 -20.10 -6.48
C VAL A 431 4.70 -18.61 -6.74
N THR A 432 3.65 -17.84 -6.51
CA THR A 432 3.62 -16.38 -6.68
C THR A 432 3.08 -15.74 -5.40
N SER A 433 3.47 -14.50 -5.13
CA SER A 433 2.98 -13.74 -3.98
C SER A 433 2.58 -12.32 -4.41
N PHE A 434 1.54 -11.75 -3.80
CA PHE A 434 0.98 -10.45 -4.17
C PHE A 434 0.82 -9.47 -3.01
#